data_AF-L9W2N9-F1
#
_entry.id   AF-L9W2N9-F1
#
_cell.length_a   1.000
_cell.length_b   1.000
_cell.length_c   1.000
_cell.angle_alpha   90.00
_cell.angle_beta   90.00
_cell.angle_gamma   90.00
#
_symmetry.space_group_name_H-M   'P 1'
#
loop_
_entity.id
_entity.type
_entity.pdbx_description
1 polymer ?
#
loop_
_entity_poly.entity_id
_entity_poly.type
_entity_poly.pdbx_seq_one_letter_code
_entity_poly.pdbx_strand_id
1 'polypeptide(L)' 'MELEHYCPDCETEATFYRAASTTLHLGEKVKWHCPECDYGFVQISDNGTAVDSSA' A
#
# COMPACT_ATOMS: atom_id res chain seq x y z
N MET A 1 3.21 6.47 8.77
CA MET A 1 2.22 5.38 8.83
C MET A 1 2.87 4.17 8.20
N GLU A 2 2.59 2.99 8.75
CA GLU A 2 3.16 1.71 8.36
C GLU A 2 2.05 0.66 8.17
N LEU A 3 2.32 -0.37 7.37
CA LEU A 3 1.40 -1.45 7.04
C LEU A 3 2.20 -2.75 6.88
N GLU A 4 1.77 -3.84 7.53
CA GLU A 4 2.31 -5.18 7.24
C GLU A 4 1.59 -5.76 6.02
N HIS A 5 2.38 -6.21 5.04
CA HIS A 5 1.87 -6.78 3.79
C HIS A 5 2.92 -7.71 3.16
N TYR A 6 2.47 -8.72 2.42
CA TYR A 6 3.35 -9.57 1.63
C TYR A 6 4.02 -8.76 0.52
N CYS A 7 5.35 -8.83 0.44
CA CYS A 7 6.11 -8.24 -0.66
C CYS A 7 6.40 -9.33 -1.71
N PRO A 8 5.86 -9.23 -2.94
CA PRO A 8 6.09 -10.23 -3.98
C PRO A 8 7.54 -10.25 -4.47
N ASP A 9 8.26 -9.12 -4.39
CA ASP A 9 9.66 -9.02 -4.82
C ASP A 9 10.65 -9.56 -3.78
N CYS A 10 10.32 -9.45 -2.48
CA CYS A 10 11.14 -10.02 -1.40
C CYS A 10 10.69 -11.44 -1.00
N GLU A 11 9.56 -11.89 -1.53
CA GLU A 11 8.91 -13.16 -1.23
C GLU A 11 8.63 -13.39 0.27
N THR A 12 8.39 -12.32 1.03
CA THR A 12 8.16 -12.35 2.49
C THR A 12 7.19 -11.25 2.95
N GLU A 13 6.58 -11.44 4.12
CA GLU A 13 5.92 -10.35 4.86
C GLU A 13 6.95 -9.26 5.16
N ALA A 14 6.56 -8.01 4.92
CA ALA A 14 7.39 -6.84 5.16
C ALA A 14 6.56 -5.66 5.70
N THR A 15 7.23 -4.76 6.41
CA THR A 15 6.65 -3.48 6.81
C THR A 15 6.81 -2.46 5.69
N PHE A 16 5.68 -2.04 5.12
CA PHE A 16 5.62 -0.98 4.11
C PHE A 16 5.42 0.38 4.76
N TYR A 17 6.00 1.41 4.16
CA TYR A 17 5.87 2.79 4.63
C TYR A 17 5.05 3.63 3.66
N ARG A 18 4.22 4.52 4.21
CA ARG A 18 3.37 5.40 3.41
C ARG A 18 4.23 6.46 2.72
N ALA A 19 4.26 6.41 1.39
CA ALA A 19 4.95 7.38 0.55
C ALA A 19 4.10 8.62 0.26
N ALA A 20 2.79 8.44 0.03
CA ALA A 20 1.86 9.54 -0.25
C ALA A 20 0.41 9.14 0.05
N SER A 21 -0.46 10.13 0.23
CA SER A 21 -1.91 9.93 0.19
C SER A 21 -2.64 11.07 -0.53
N THR A 22 -3.80 10.77 -1.10
CA THR A 22 -4.69 11.74 -1.75
C THR A 22 -6.13 11.28 -1.64
N THR A 23 -7.03 12.17 -1.22
CA THR A 23 -8.46 11.92 -1.21
C THR A 23 -9.07 12.24 -2.57
N LEU A 24 -9.87 11.33 -3.09
CA LEU A 24 -10.59 11.44 -4.36
C LEU A 24 -12.07 11.10 -4.15
N HIS A 25 -12.89 11.22 -5.21
CA HIS A 25 -14.31 10.84 -5.15
C HIS A 25 -14.54 9.36 -4.83
N LEU A 26 -13.55 8.49 -5.05
CA LEU A 26 -13.62 7.04 -4.83
C LEU A 26 -13.01 6.60 -3.48
N GLY A 27 -12.72 7.55 -2.58
CA GLY A 27 -12.08 7.28 -1.29
C GLY A 27 -10.64 7.81 -1.19
N GLU A 28 -9.92 7.35 -0.17
CA GLU A 28 -8.50 7.70 0.03
C GLU A 28 -7.60 6.74 -0.75
N LYS A 29 -6.75 7.30 -1.61
CA LYS A 29 -5.69 6.58 -2.32
C LYS A 29 -4.37 6.75 -1.57
N VAL A 30 -3.79 5.67 -1.09
CA VAL A 30 -2.52 5.66 -0.35
C VAL A 30 -1.47 4.88 -1.15
N LYS A 31 -0.28 5.48 -1.30
CA LYS A 31 0.90 4.82 -1.88
C LYS A 31 1.75 4.24 -0.76
N TRP A 32 2.09 2.96 -0.89
CA TRP A 32 2.96 2.21 0.01
C TRP A 32 4.21 1.80 -0.74
N HIS A 33 5.36 1.76 -0.05
CA HIS A 33 6.60 1.24 -0.62
C HIS A 33 7.34 0.34 0.38
N CYS A 34 7.99 -0.69 -0.15
CA CYS A 34 8.89 -1.58 0.57
C CYS A 34 10.25 -0.88 0.74
N PRO A 35 10.83 -0.81 1.95
CA PRO A 35 12.14 -0.20 2.16
C PRO A 35 13.31 -1.01 1.58
N GLU A 36 13.14 -2.32 1.39
CA GLU A 36 14.22 -3.22 0.99
C GLU A 36 14.43 -3.28 -0.53
N CYS A 37 13.35 -3.27 -1.32
CA CYS A 37 13.39 -3.46 -2.77
C CYS A 37 12.68 -2.37 -3.59
N ASP A 38 12.12 -1.34 -2.94
CA ASP A 38 11.35 -0.25 -3.56
C ASP A 38 10.02 -0.66 -4.23
N TYR A 39 9.63 -1.94 -4.17
CA TYR A 39 8.30 -2.37 -4.64
C TYR A 39 7.21 -1.52 -3.98
N GLY A 40 6.31 -0.98 -4.78
CA GLY A 40 5.25 -0.10 -4.31
C GLY A 40 3.90 -0.45 -4.88
N PHE A 41 2.89 -0.41 -4.02
CA PHE A 41 1.49 -0.63 -4.40
C PHE A 41 0.62 0.53 -3.93
N VAL A 42 -0.62 0.53 -4.42
CA VAL A 42 -1.63 1.51 -4.05
C VAL A 42 -2.75 0.78 -3.34
N GLN A 43 -3.17 1.32 -2.20
CA GLN A 43 -4.42 0.93 -1.53
C GLN A 43 -5.46 2.04 -1.73
N ILE A 44 -6.68 1.66 -2.11
CA ILE A 44 -7.84 2.55 -2.16
C ILE A 44 -8.80 2.10 -1.08
N SER A 45 -9.16 3.03 -0.20
CA SER A 45 -10.05 2.77 0.92
C SER A 45 -11.27 3.68 0.87
N ASP A 46 -12.45 3.08 0.90
CA ASP A 46 -13.75 3.78 1.00
C ASP A 46 -14.64 3.09 2.04
N ASN A 47 -15.14 3.88 2.98
CA ASN A 47 -16.09 3.43 4.02
C ASN A 47 -15.70 2.09 4.71
N GLY A 48 -14.41 1.91 5.01
CA GLY A 48 -13.88 0.71 5.69
C GLY A 48 -13.61 -0.50 4.79
N THR A 49 -13.90 -0.42 3.49
CA THR A 49 -13.43 -1.39 2.50
C THR A 49 -12.10 -0.91 1.93
N ALA A 50 -11.09 -1.78 1.89
CA ALA A 50 -9.79 -1.49 1.32
C ALA A 50 -9.48 -2.51 0.22
N VAL A 51 -9.00 -2.02 -0.93
CA VAL A 51 -8.51 -2.84 -2.03
C VAL A 51 -7.14 -2.32 -2.44
N ASP A 52 -6.20 -3.21 -2.73
CA ASP A 52 -4.87 -2.85 -3.17
C ASP A 52 -4.54 -3.39 -4.56
N SER A 53 -3.48 -2.84 -5.16
CA SER A 53 -3.04 -3.17 -6.53
C SER A 53 -1.94 -4.23 -6.56
N SER A 54 -1.64 -4.87 -5.42
CA SER A 54 -0.72 -6.00 -5.37
C SER A 54 -1.39 -7.18 -6.08
N ALA A 55 -0.65 -7.88 -6.94
CA ALA A 55 -1.13 -9.04 -7.68
C ALA A 55 -0.49 -10.32 -7.13
#